data_AF-A0A956TPN9-F1
#
_entry.id   AF-A0A956TPN9-F1
#
_cell.length_a   1.000
_cell.length_b   1.000
_cell.length_c   1.000
_cell.angle_alpha   90.00
_cell.angle_beta   90.00
_cell.angle_gamma   90.00
#
_symmetry.space_group_name_H-M   'P 1'
#
loop_
_entity.id
_entity.type
_entity.pdbx_description
1 polymer ?
#
loop_
_entity_poly.entity_id
_entity_poly.type
_entity_poly.pdbx_seq_one_letter_code
_entity_poly.pdbx_strand_id
1 'polypeptide(L)'
;MGLKALICLFALGASLPALAADTSNWYPSSIALPNGLNYACKLTPLPQSLKGIPEGDRVYINHAYAMILRCAQAKTIMVEALKDKTRARAGYSKYYYSTKEALDKLRAEPTPKGLETFRNQVVKAVQLQMSFFDKASTLSEKGAAWGQIMAVPEGKQASNLLFSAWAQMQSRYPSWDAGTKDSVYHHLCALDLF
;
A
#
# COMPACT_ATOMS: atom_id res chain seq x y z
N MET A 1 68.44 -21.26 3.72
CA MET A 1 67.75 -20.24 4.55
C MET A 1 66.72 -19.56 3.66
N GLY A 2 65.46 -19.97 3.77
CA GLY A 2 64.36 -19.50 2.90
C GLY A 2 63.59 -18.36 3.55
N LEU A 3 63.52 -17.23 2.86
CA LEU A 3 62.75 -16.06 3.29
C LEU A 3 61.34 -16.14 2.68
N LYS A 4 60.33 -16.44 3.51
CA LYS A 4 58.91 -16.37 3.15
C LYS A 4 58.49 -14.91 3.13
N ALA A 5 58.13 -14.38 1.96
CA ALA A 5 57.47 -13.08 1.84
C ALA A 5 55.95 -13.27 2.00
N LEU A 6 55.42 -12.65 3.05
CA LEU A 6 54.00 -12.60 3.41
C LEU A 6 53.30 -11.57 2.51
N ILE A 7 52.36 -12.01 1.67
CA ILE A 7 51.53 -11.13 0.86
C ILE A 7 50.32 -10.70 1.70
N CYS A 8 50.31 -9.44 2.16
CA CYS A 8 49.12 -8.78 2.71
C CYS A 8 48.21 -8.36 1.55
N LEU A 9 47.09 -9.08 1.35
CA LEU A 9 45.99 -8.60 0.52
C LEU A 9 45.21 -7.53 1.30
N PHE A 10 45.30 -6.27 0.88
CA PHE A 10 44.37 -5.23 1.29
C PHE A 10 43.00 -5.48 0.65
N ALA A 11 42.02 -5.85 1.45
CA ALA A 11 40.62 -5.86 1.04
C ALA A 11 40.14 -4.40 0.92
N LEU A 12 40.06 -3.89 -0.31
CA LEU A 12 39.33 -2.66 -0.61
C LEU A 12 37.83 -2.94 -0.38
N GLY A 13 37.32 -2.59 0.80
CA GLY A 13 35.89 -2.54 1.07
C GLY A 13 35.28 -1.36 0.32
N ALA A 14 34.72 -1.62 -0.86
CA ALA A 14 33.89 -0.63 -1.54
C ALA A 14 32.61 -0.41 -0.71
N SER A 15 32.57 0.67 0.07
CA SER A 15 31.33 1.18 0.64
C SER A 15 30.42 1.63 -0.50
N LEU A 16 29.43 0.80 -0.82
CA LEU A 16 28.35 1.21 -1.71
C LEU A 16 27.73 2.50 -1.14
N PRO A 17 27.55 3.56 -1.95
CA PRO A 17 26.90 4.76 -1.48
C PRO A 17 25.49 4.39 -1.02
N ALA A 18 25.18 4.69 0.24
CA ALA A 18 23.82 4.60 0.73
C ALA A 18 22.95 5.49 -0.16
N LEU A 19 21.99 4.90 -0.87
CA LEU A 19 20.97 5.65 -1.60
C LEU A 19 20.34 6.62 -0.60
N ALA A 20 20.52 7.92 -0.85
CA ALA A 20 19.91 8.96 -0.03
C ALA A 20 18.39 8.76 -0.06
N ALA A 21 17.76 8.74 1.11
CA ALA A 21 16.31 8.66 1.20
C ALA A 21 15.68 9.93 0.60
N ASP A 22 14.69 9.78 -0.27
CA ASP A 22 13.84 10.89 -0.69
C ASP A 22 13.06 11.38 0.54
N THR A 23 13.13 12.68 0.81
CA THR A 23 12.47 13.30 1.98
C THR A 23 11.26 14.14 1.58
N SER A 24 10.89 14.13 0.29
CA SER A 24 9.75 14.88 -0.22
C SER A 24 8.43 14.39 0.37
N ASN A 25 7.44 15.27 0.55
CA ASN A 25 6.11 14.85 0.98
C ASN A 25 5.34 14.27 -0.22
N TRP A 26 5.11 12.96 -0.23
CA TRP A 26 4.34 12.29 -1.29
C TRP A 26 2.84 12.32 -1.04
N TYR A 27 2.42 12.57 0.21
CA TYR A 27 1.01 12.59 0.57
C TYR A 27 0.30 13.79 -0.08
N PRO A 28 -0.79 13.57 -0.83
CA PRO A 28 -1.43 14.64 -1.59
C PRO A 28 -2.11 15.66 -0.67
N SER A 29 -2.27 16.87 -1.16
CA SER A 29 -3.03 17.92 -0.47
C SER A 29 -4.53 17.65 -0.38
N SER A 30 -5.05 16.74 -1.22
CA SER A 30 -6.45 16.33 -1.23
C SER A 30 -6.57 14.82 -1.29
N ILE A 31 -7.51 14.30 -0.51
CA ILE A 31 -7.93 12.89 -0.51
C ILE A 31 -9.24 12.68 -1.27
N ALA A 32 -9.79 13.71 -1.91
CA ALA A 32 -11.09 13.61 -2.57
C ALA A 32 -11.07 12.59 -3.72
N LEU A 33 -12.18 11.87 -3.89
CA LEU A 33 -12.40 11.02 -5.05
C LEU A 33 -12.98 11.82 -6.22
N PRO A 34 -12.71 11.41 -7.48
CA PRO A 34 -13.30 12.05 -8.64
C PRO A 34 -14.81 11.76 -8.74
N ASN A 35 -15.52 12.59 -9.51
CA ASN A 35 -16.91 12.37 -9.94
C ASN A 35 -17.92 12.19 -8.80
N GLY A 36 -17.67 12.76 -7.62
CA GLY A 36 -18.59 12.68 -6.47
C GLY A 36 -18.67 11.30 -5.82
N LEU A 37 -17.74 10.40 -6.12
CA LEU A 37 -17.65 9.11 -5.43
C LEU A 37 -17.28 9.31 -3.95
N ASN A 38 -17.69 8.36 -3.12
CA ASN A 38 -17.38 8.35 -1.69
C ASN A 38 -16.67 7.06 -1.30
N TYR A 39 -15.77 7.16 -0.32
CA TYR A 39 -15.19 5.99 0.32
C TYR A 39 -16.26 5.23 1.11
N ALA A 40 -16.09 3.92 1.23
CA ALA A 40 -16.99 3.08 2.04
C ALA A 40 -16.90 3.37 3.54
N CYS A 41 -15.80 3.99 3.98
CA CYS A 41 -15.58 4.41 5.35
C CYS A 41 -15.22 5.91 5.42
N LYS A 42 -15.28 6.48 6.62
CA LYS A 42 -14.86 7.87 6.85
C LYS A 42 -13.34 7.99 6.74
N LEU A 43 -12.83 8.39 5.58
CA LEU A 43 -11.40 8.62 5.39
C LEU A 43 -11.00 10.01 5.92
N THR A 44 -10.03 10.04 6.85
CA THR A 44 -9.45 11.28 7.36
C THR A 44 -8.04 11.48 6.79
N PRO A 45 -7.66 12.70 6.37
CA PRO A 45 -6.31 12.96 5.85
C PRO A 45 -5.22 12.62 6.87
N LEU A 46 -4.06 12.20 6.36
CA LEU A 46 -2.90 11.91 7.19
C LEU A 46 -2.36 13.20 7.83
N PRO A 47 -2.30 13.32 9.16
CA PRO A 47 -1.76 14.51 9.82
C PRO A 47 -0.29 14.70 9.48
N GLN A 48 0.11 15.92 9.11
CA GLN A 48 1.51 16.21 8.74
C GLN A 48 2.51 15.96 9.88
N SER A 49 2.09 16.17 11.14
CA SER A 49 2.96 16.00 12.30
C SER A 49 3.26 14.54 12.63
N LEU A 50 2.38 13.61 12.23
CA LEU A 50 2.44 12.18 12.57
C LEU A 50 2.79 11.95 14.05
N LYS A 51 2.07 12.64 14.95
CA LYS A 51 2.42 12.72 16.36
C LYS A 51 2.46 11.32 17.00
N GLY A 52 3.58 11.04 17.68
CA GLY A 52 3.87 9.75 18.31
C GLY A 52 4.45 8.69 17.38
N ILE A 53 4.64 8.98 16.09
CA ILE A 53 5.51 8.21 15.21
C ILE A 53 6.95 8.77 15.32
N PRO A 54 7.98 7.91 15.53
CA PRO A 54 9.38 8.33 15.55
C PRO A 54 9.79 9.00 14.24
N GLU A 55 10.65 10.02 14.32
CA GLU A 55 11.07 10.81 13.16
C GLU A 55 11.63 9.94 12.02
N GLY A 56 12.45 8.94 12.36
CA GLY A 56 13.03 8.01 11.39
C GLY A 56 12.02 7.16 10.61
N ASP A 57 10.78 7.05 11.08
CA ASP A 57 9.71 6.31 10.40
C ASP A 57 8.79 7.23 9.59
N ARG A 58 8.75 8.54 9.89
CA ARG A 58 7.71 9.47 9.37
C ARG A 58 7.71 9.59 7.85
N VAL A 59 8.88 9.66 7.22
CA VAL A 59 9.00 9.75 5.76
C VAL A 59 8.41 8.50 5.11
N TYR A 60 8.81 7.32 5.57
CA TYR A 60 8.25 6.06 5.08
C TYR A 60 6.74 5.98 5.29
N ILE A 61 6.22 6.39 6.47
CA ILE A 61 4.77 6.40 6.73
C ILE A 61 4.05 7.36 5.78
N ASN A 62 4.59 8.56 5.54
CA ASN A 62 4.04 9.48 4.57
C ASN A 62 3.93 8.84 3.17
N HIS A 63 5.03 8.29 2.68
CA HIS A 63 5.13 7.68 1.35
C HIS A 63 4.22 6.46 1.20
N ALA A 64 4.26 5.55 2.19
CA ALA A 64 3.46 4.34 2.18
C ALA A 64 1.96 4.65 2.18
N TYR A 65 1.52 5.58 3.02
CA TYR A 65 0.11 5.95 3.10
C TYR A 65 -0.36 6.78 1.90
N ALA A 66 0.53 7.52 1.22
CA ALA A 66 0.24 8.12 -0.07
C ALA A 66 -0.05 7.05 -1.14
N MET A 67 0.73 5.96 -1.17
CA MET A 67 0.50 4.86 -2.12
C MET A 67 -0.75 4.04 -1.75
N ILE A 68 -1.00 3.78 -0.46
CA ILE A 68 -2.24 3.15 0.01
C ILE A 68 -3.46 3.97 -0.40
N LEU A 69 -3.41 5.30 -0.25
CA LEU A 69 -4.48 6.20 -0.69
C LEU A 69 -4.74 6.08 -2.20
N ARG A 70 -3.68 6.06 -3.02
CA ARG A 70 -3.82 5.88 -4.49
C ARG A 70 -4.48 4.55 -4.82
N CYS A 71 -4.09 3.45 -4.17
CA CYS A 71 -4.73 2.15 -4.32
C CYS A 71 -6.20 2.17 -3.89
N ALA A 72 -6.51 2.81 -2.76
CA ALA A 72 -7.88 2.96 -2.27
C ALA A 72 -8.76 3.75 -3.24
N GLN A 73 -8.23 4.83 -3.83
CA GLN A 73 -8.92 5.63 -4.84
C GLN A 73 -9.19 4.81 -6.12
N ALA A 74 -8.17 4.13 -6.64
CA ALA A 74 -8.32 3.27 -7.80
C ALA A 74 -9.35 2.16 -7.54
N LYS A 75 -9.31 1.52 -6.37
CA LYS A 75 -10.27 0.50 -5.94
C LYS A 75 -11.70 1.04 -5.94
N THR A 76 -11.95 2.20 -5.35
CA THR A 76 -13.30 2.77 -5.29
C THR A 76 -13.87 3.02 -6.69
N ILE A 77 -13.04 3.54 -7.61
CA ILE A 77 -13.43 3.72 -9.01
C ILE A 77 -13.72 2.35 -9.67
N MET A 78 -12.90 1.34 -9.38
CA MET A 78 -13.08 -0.01 -9.91
C MET A 78 -14.38 -0.67 -9.43
N VAL A 79 -14.70 -0.55 -8.14
CA VAL A 79 -15.96 -1.04 -7.57
C VAL A 79 -17.16 -0.41 -8.26
N GLU A 80 -17.12 0.89 -8.54
CA GLU A 80 -18.18 1.56 -9.30
C GLU A 80 -18.27 1.05 -10.75
N ALA A 81 -17.13 0.81 -11.40
CA ALA A 81 -17.09 0.26 -12.76
C ALA A 81 -17.68 -1.16 -12.83
N LEU A 82 -17.53 -1.99 -11.79
CA LEU A 82 -18.09 -3.35 -11.76
C LEU A 82 -19.63 -3.39 -11.77
N LYS A 83 -20.30 -2.31 -11.37
CA LYS A 83 -21.78 -2.22 -11.39
C LYS A 83 -22.34 -2.16 -12.81
N ASP A 84 -21.50 -1.87 -13.79
CA ASP A 84 -21.87 -1.80 -15.20
C ASP A 84 -20.96 -2.74 -16.01
N LYS A 85 -21.56 -3.82 -16.50
CA LYS A 85 -20.86 -4.85 -17.29
C LYS A 85 -20.12 -4.28 -18.50
N THR A 86 -20.58 -3.18 -19.08
CA THR A 86 -19.94 -2.55 -20.25
C THR A 86 -18.69 -1.76 -19.88
N ARG A 87 -18.55 -1.37 -18.60
CA ARG A 87 -17.41 -0.60 -18.07
C ARG A 87 -16.41 -1.45 -17.30
N ALA A 88 -16.78 -2.66 -16.87
CA ALA A 88 -15.99 -3.50 -15.98
C ALA A 88 -14.54 -3.72 -16.46
N ARG A 89 -14.33 -4.13 -17.72
CA ARG A 89 -12.98 -4.41 -18.23
C ARG A 89 -12.13 -3.17 -18.42
N ALA A 90 -12.70 -2.11 -19.00
CA ALA A 90 -12.02 -0.82 -19.13
C ALA A 90 -11.67 -0.23 -17.75
N GLY A 91 -12.56 -0.40 -16.76
CA GLY A 91 -12.32 -0.07 -15.36
C GLY A 91 -11.12 -0.84 -14.81
N TYR A 92 -11.06 -2.16 -15.05
CA TYR A 92 -9.96 -2.99 -14.58
C TYR A 92 -8.62 -2.55 -15.15
N SER A 93 -8.53 -2.26 -16.45
CA SER A 93 -7.28 -1.77 -17.06
C SER A 93 -6.78 -0.50 -16.35
N LYS A 94 -7.66 0.49 -16.12
CA LYS A 94 -7.30 1.74 -15.42
C LYS A 94 -6.86 1.49 -13.98
N TYR A 95 -7.60 0.64 -13.27
CA TYR A 95 -7.27 0.23 -11.92
C TYR A 95 -5.91 -0.47 -11.86
N TYR A 96 -5.63 -1.40 -12.77
CA TYR A 96 -4.39 -2.16 -12.82
C TYR A 96 -3.18 -1.24 -12.96
N TYR A 97 -3.20 -0.33 -13.94
CA TYR A 97 -2.07 0.58 -14.17
C TYR A 97 -1.80 1.48 -12.96
N SER A 98 -2.85 2.10 -12.42
CA SER A 98 -2.72 3.03 -11.28
C SER A 98 -2.21 2.31 -10.03
N THR A 99 -2.75 1.11 -9.77
CA THR A 99 -2.39 0.29 -8.62
C THR A 99 -0.98 -0.31 -8.76
N LYS A 100 -0.59 -0.74 -9.97
CA LYS A 100 0.74 -1.28 -10.24
C LYS A 100 1.82 -0.21 -10.04
N GLU A 101 1.60 1.01 -10.51
CA GLU A 101 2.53 2.13 -10.29
C GLU A 101 2.71 2.40 -8.78
N ALA A 102 1.62 2.47 -8.03
CA ALA A 102 1.68 2.69 -6.58
C ALA A 102 2.38 1.53 -5.85
N LEU A 103 2.12 0.29 -6.27
CA LEU A 103 2.76 -0.90 -5.72
C LEU A 103 4.27 -0.93 -5.96
N ASP A 104 4.71 -0.56 -7.17
CA ASP A 104 6.13 -0.53 -7.52
C ASP A 104 6.87 0.53 -6.71
N LYS A 105 6.27 1.71 -6.53
CA LYS A 105 6.82 2.76 -5.64
C LYS A 105 6.91 2.29 -4.20
N LEU A 106 5.85 1.69 -3.67
CA LEU A 106 5.85 1.16 -2.29
C LEU A 106 6.93 0.09 -2.07
N ARG A 107 7.25 -0.71 -3.08
CA ARG A 107 8.31 -1.73 -3.02
C ARG A 107 9.71 -1.15 -3.07
N ALA A 108 9.89 -0.10 -3.86
CA ALA A 108 11.17 0.58 -4.02
C ALA A 108 11.52 1.44 -2.79
N GLU A 109 10.51 1.82 -1.99
CA GLU A 109 10.69 2.68 -0.83
C GLU A 109 11.61 2.04 0.24
N PRO A 110 12.69 2.73 0.65
CA PRO A 110 13.52 2.31 1.78
C PRO A 110 12.68 2.09 3.03
N THR A 111 12.66 0.85 3.52
CA THR A 111 11.79 0.45 4.62
C THR A 111 12.54 0.50 5.94
N PRO A 112 12.08 1.29 6.93
CA PRO A 112 12.70 1.31 8.26
C PRO A 112 12.63 -0.05 8.94
N LYS A 113 13.63 -0.32 9.79
CA LYS A 113 13.72 -1.57 10.54
C LYS A 113 12.46 -1.82 11.37
N GLY A 114 11.87 -3.00 11.19
CA GLY A 114 10.65 -3.44 11.86
C GLY A 114 9.34 -3.00 11.18
N LEU A 115 9.39 -2.37 10.00
CA LEU A 115 8.22 -2.08 9.16
C LEU A 115 8.12 -2.98 7.93
N GLU A 116 9.04 -3.91 7.75
CA GLU A 116 9.09 -4.84 6.60
C GLU A 116 7.84 -5.74 6.57
N THR A 117 7.40 -6.23 7.73
CA THR A 117 6.18 -7.05 7.82
C THR A 117 4.94 -6.26 7.38
N PHE A 118 4.79 -5.02 7.88
CA PHE A 118 3.71 -4.12 7.46
C PHE A 118 3.74 -3.90 5.94
N ARG A 119 4.90 -3.53 5.39
CA ARG A 119 5.08 -3.33 3.94
C ARG A 119 4.66 -4.58 3.17
N ASN A 120 5.19 -5.74 3.55
CA ASN A 120 4.98 -6.99 2.83
C ASN A 120 3.50 -7.41 2.86
N GLN A 121 2.81 -7.19 3.99
CA GLN A 121 1.37 -7.44 4.11
C GLN A 121 0.56 -6.52 3.19
N VAL A 122 0.83 -5.21 3.18
CA VAL A 122 0.15 -4.26 2.29
C VAL A 122 0.42 -4.59 0.83
N VAL A 123 1.68 -4.83 0.46
CA VAL A 123 2.08 -5.22 -0.91
C VAL A 123 1.32 -6.47 -1.34
N LYS A 124 1.27 -7.51 -0.49
CA LYS A 124 0.59 -8.76 -0.81
C LYS A 124 -0.93 -8.57 -0.89
N ALA A 125 -1.52 -7.76 -0.01
CA ALA A 125 -2.93 -7.43 -0.04
C ALA A 125 -3.32 -6.75 -1.37
N VAL A 126 -2.55 -5.74 -1.80
CA VAL A 126 -2.77 -5.05 -3.07
C VAL A 126 -2.66 -6.00 -4.26
N GLN A 127 -1.66 -6.90 -4.27
CA GLN A 127 -1.56 -7.93 -5.32
C GLN A 127 -2.78 -8.85 -5.37
N LEU A 128 -3.29 -9.27 -4.21
CA LEU A 128 -4.50 -10.08 -4.14
C LEU A 128 -5.73 -9.30 -4.63
N GLN A 129 -5.85 -8.01 -4.29
CA GLN A 129 -6.90 -7.16 -4.86
C GLN A 129 -6.79 -7.06 -6.38
N MET A 130 -5.57 -6.95 -6.94
CA MET A 130 -5.38 -6.96 -8.39
C MET A 130 -5.86 -8.27 -9.04
N SER A 131 -5.59 -9.42 -8.42
CA SER A 131 -6.13 -10.71 -8.88
C SER A 131 -7.64 -10.81 -8.70
N PHE A 132 -8.19 -10.30 -7.59
CA PHE A 132 -9.63 -10.24 -7.33
C PHE A 132 -10.33 -9.45 -8.44
N PHE A 133 -9.86 -8.23 -8.74
CA PHE A 133 -10.52 -7.36 -9.71
C PHE A 133 -10.41 -7.84 -11.16
N ASP A 134 -9.34 -8.58 -11.51
CA ASP A 134 -9.26 -9.22 -12.83
C ASP A 134 -10.40 -10.23 -13.02
N LYS A 135 -10.56 -11.11 -12.03
CA LYS A 135 -11.64 -12.12 -12.01
C LYS A 135 -13.02 -11.46 -11.90
N ALA A 136 -13.17 -10.48 -11.02
CA ALA A 136 -14.41 -9.73 -10.83
C ALA A 136 -14.85 -9.02 -12.11
N SER A 137 -13.90 -8.43 -12.86
CA SER A 137 -14.20 -7.78 -14.14
C SER A 137 -14.74 -8.79 -15.15
N THR A 138 -14.08 -9.95 -15.26
CA THR A 138 -14.51 -11.05 -16.14
C THR A 138 -15.90 -11.59 -15.74
N LEU A 139 -16.17 -11.71 -14.45
CA LEU A 139 -17.47 -12.15 -13.92
C LEU A 139 -18.57 -11.12 -14.22
N SER A 140 -18.29 -9.83 -14.01
CA SER A 140 -19.22 -8.74 -14.31
C SER A 140 -19.57 -8.67 -15.80
N GLU A 141 -18.58 -8.81 -16.70
CA GLU A 141 -18.82 -8.86 -18.16
C GLU A 141 -19.77 -10.01 -18.56
N LYS A 142 -19.67 -11.14 -17.85
CA LYS A 142 -20.54 -12.31 -18.03
C LYS A 142 -21.92 -12.17 -17.34
N GLY A 143 -22.19 -11.05 -16.68
CA GLY A 143 -23.45 -10.78 -15.99
C GLY A 143 -23.60 -11.49 -14.64
N ALA A 144 -22.50 -11.88 -14.00
CA ALA A 144 -22.55 -12.48 -12.67
C ALA A 144 -23.15 -11.51 -11.63
N ALA A 145 -23.90 -12.04 -10.68
CA ALA A 145 -24.45 -11.25 -9.58
C ALA A 145 -23.35 -10.76 -8.63
N TRP A 146 -23.60 -9.66 -7.92
CA TRP A 146 -22.64 -9.08 -6.98
C TRP A 146 -22.14 -10.08 -5.92
N GLY A 147 -23.03 -10.94 -5.40
CA GLY A 147 -22.66 -11.98 -4.45
C GLY A 147 -21.64 -12.99 -5.01
N GLN A 148 -21.70 -13.30 -6.31
CA GLN A 148 -20.72 -14.19 -6.96
C GLN A 148 -19.37 -13.49 -7.15
N ILE A 149 -19.39 -12.18 -7.45
CA ILE A 149 -18.18 -11.36 -7.53
C ILE A 149 -17.48 -11.30 -6.17
N MET A 150 -18.24 -11.03 -5.09
CA MET A 150 -17.71 -10.94 -3.73
C MET A 150 -17.30 -12.30 -3.15
N ALA A 151 -17.68 -13.41 -3.77
CA ALA A 151 -17.25 -14.75 -3.40
C ALA A 151 -15.82 -15.10 -3.90
N VAL A 152 -15.20 -14.25 -4.73
CA VAL A 152 -13.82 -14.45 -5.18
C VAL A 152 -12.86 -14.40 -3.97
N PRO A 153 -12.11 -15.48 -3.68
CA PRO A 153 -11.44 -15.65 -2.38
C PRO A 153 -10.31 -14.64 -2.14
N GLU A 154 -9.66 -14.15 -3.20
CA GLU A 154 -8.58 -13.17 -3.07
C GLU A 154 -9.01 -11.89 -2.35
N GLY A 155 -10.29 -11.52 -2.45
CA GLY A 155 -10.83 -10.35 -1.76
C GLY A 155 -10.71 -10.47 -0.24
N LYS A 156 -11.25 -11.55 0.34
CA LYS A 156 -11.16 -11.82 1.78
C LYS A 156 -9.73 -12.06 2.26
N GLN A 157 -8.89 -12.69 1.42
CA GLN A 157 -7.48 -12.87 1.73
C GLN A 157 -6.74 -11.52 1.82
N ALA A 158 -7.05 -10.57 0.94
CA ALA A 158 -6.49 -9.22 1.01
C ALA A 158 -6.92 -8.50 2.31
N SER A 159 -8.20 -8.57 2.68
CA SER A 159 -8.72 -7.99 3.92
C SER A 159 -8.00 -8.49 5.17
N ASN A 160 -7.77 -9.81 5.27
CA ASN A 160 -7.05 -10.41 6.39
C ASN A 160 -5.61 -9.87 6.52
N LEU A 161 -4.95 -9.59 5.40
CA LEU A 161 -3.60 -9.00 5.39
C LEU A 161 -3.63 -7.53 5.81
N LEU A 162 -4.64 -6.76 5.38
CA LEU A 162 -4.80 -5.36 5.81
C LEU A 162 -5.10 -5.26 7.31
N PHE A 163 -5.93 -6.16 7.84
CA PHE A 163 -6.17 -6.25 9.29
C PHE A 163 -4.89 -6.60 10.05
N SER A 164 -4.10 -7.53 9.52
CA SER A 164 -2.80 -7.88 10.11
C SER A 164 -1.81 -6.71 10.06
N ALA A 165 -1.79 -5.96 8.95
CA ALA A 165 -0.98 -4.76 8.80
C ALA A 165 -1.39 -3.68 9.82
N TRP A 166 -2.68 -3.52 10.06
CA TRP A 166 -3.19 -2.63 11.10
C TRP A 166 -2.72 -3.04 12.51
N ALA A 167 -2.82 -4.33 12.84
CA ALA A 167 -2.37 -4.83 14.14
C ALA A 167 -0.87 -4.58 14.37
N GLN A 168 -0.05 -4.73 13.32
CA GLN A 168 1.38 -4.40 13.38
C GLN A 168 1.62 -2.91 13.66
N MET A 169 0.89 -2.03 12.98
CA MET A 169 0.99 -0.59 13.20
C MET A 169 0.58 -0.19 14.63
N GLN A 170 -0.52 -0.76 15.15
CA GLN A 170 -0.93 -0.55 16.55
C GLN A 170 0.15 -1.00 17.54
N SER A 171 0.72 -2.18 17.34
CA SER A 171 1.74 -2.71 18.25
C SER A 171 3.03 -1.89 18.22
N ARG A 172 3.40 -1.35 17.04
CA ARG A 172 4.65 -0.59 16.88
C ARG A 172 4.56 0.81 17.48
N TYR A 173 3.42 1.46 17.37
CA TYR A 173 3.24 2.85 17.78
C TYR A 173 2.23 2.98 18.93
N PRO A 174 2.58 2.56 20.16
CA PRO A 174 1.65 2.64 21.29
C PRO A 174 1.34 4.08 21.73
N SER A 175 2.18 5.04 21.36
CA SER A 175 2.12 6.43 21.81
C SER A 175 1.63 7.43 20.75
N TRP A 176 1.19 6.96 19.57
CA TRP A 176 0.54 7.84 18.60
C TRP A 176 -0.75 8.44 19.17
N ASP A 177 -1.06 9.66 18.74
CA ASP A 177 -2.32 10.29 19.15
C ASP A 177 -3.52 9.68 18.41
N ALA A 178 -4.73 9.98 18.89
CA ALA A 178 -5.96 9.47 18.29
C ALA A 178 -6.09 9.89 16.81
N GLY A 179 -5.72 11.13 16.47
CA GLY A 179 -5.81 11.63 15.09
C GLY A 179 -4.92 10.87 14.10
N THR A 180 -3.67 10.59 14.48
CA THR A 180 -2.74 9.80 13.67
C THR A 180 -3.20 8.36 13.57
N LYS A 181 -3.57 7.76 14.71
CA LYS A 181 -4.09 6.38 14.79
C LYS A 181 -5.32 6.18 13.88
N ASP A 182 -6.30 7.07 14.00
CA ASP A 182 -7.55 7.00 13.24
C ASP A 182 -7.29 7.19 11.75
N SER A 183 -6.44 8.14 11.36
CA SER A 183 -6.10 8.32 9.95
C SER A 183 -5.42 7.07 9.36
N VAL A 184 -4.43 6.51 10.05
CA VAL A 184 -3.75 5.26 9.64
C VAL A 184 -4.78 4.13 9.48
N TYR A 185 -5.66 3.94 10.46
CA TYR A 185 -6.73 2.95 10.38
C TYR A 185 -7.66 3.18 9.19
N HIS A 186 -8.13 4.41 9.01
CA HIS A 186 -9.08 4.76 7.95
C HIS A 186 -8.50 4.55 6.56
N HIS A 187 -7.19 4.74 6.35
CA HIS A 187 -6.56 4.44 5.05
C HIS A 187 -6.55 2.95 4.73
N LEU A 188 -6.23 2.11 5.71
CA LEU A 188 -6.27 0.65 5.53
C LEU A 188 -7.70 0.17 5.32
N CYS A 189 -8.67 0.72 6.07
CA CYS A 189 -10.09 0.46 5.88
C CYS A 189 -10.59 0.96 4.51
N ALA A 190 -10.15 2.13 4.06
CA ALA A 190 -10.50 2.67 2.75
C ALA A 190 -9.89 1.86 1.61
N LEU A 191 -8.79 1.15 1.83
CA LEU A 191 -8.24 0.16 0.90
C LEU A 191 -8.97 -1.19 0.98
N ASP A 192 -9.57 -1.53 2.11
CA ASP A 192 -10.24 -2.82 2.32
C ASP A 192 -11.47 -3.03 1.44
N LEU A 193 -11.72 -4.28 1.03
CA LEU A 193 -12.85 -4.67 0.19
C LEU A 193 -14.05 -5.22 0.98
N PHE A 194 -13.83 -5.69 2.21
CA PHE A 194 -14.82 -6.43 3.02
C PHE A 194 -15.06 -5.77 4.37
#